data_AF-A0A5B8KVT8-F1
#
_entry.id   AF-A0A5B8KVT8-F1
#
_cell.length_a   1.000
_cell.length_b   1.000
_cell.length_c   1.000
_cell.angle_alpha   90.00
_cell.angle_beta   90.00
_cell.angle_gamma   90.00
#
_symmetry.space_group_name_H-M   'P 1'
#
loop_
_entity.id
_entity.type
_entity.pdbx_description
1 polymer ?
#
loop_
_entity_poly.entity_id
_entity_poly.type
_entity_poly.pdbx_seq_one_letter_code
_entity_poly.pdbx_strand_id
1 'polypeptide(L)' 'MLGSCPDAIHLRDLGDHQYFGYLEVADVDECHARATARGADILFAPADRPWGMREFGVRTPDGHRFMVGAALAAG' A
#
# COMPACT_ATOMS: atom_id res chain seq x y z
N MET A 1 -2.38 -20.80 -12.25
CA MET A 1 -2.28 -19.43 -12.81
C MET A 1 -0.84 -19.18 -13.22
N LEU A 2 -0.58 -18.35 -14.24
CA LEU A 2 0.79 -17.90 -14.55
C LEU A 2 1.42 -17.31 -13.27
N GLY A 3 2.63 -17.75 -12.90
CA GLY A 3 3.29 -17.35 -11.65
C GLY A 3 2.99 -18.22 -10.41
N SER A 4 2.30 -19.34 -10.57
CA SER A 4 2.06 -20.33 -9.51
C SER A 4 3.34 -21.12 -9.18
N CYS A 5 4.11 -20.66 -8.18
CA CYS A 5 5.23 -21.41 -7.59
C CYS A 5 4.77 -22.00 -6.24
N PRO A 6 4.23 -23.23 -6.19
CA PRO A 6 3.59 -23.79 -5.00
C PRO A 6 4.56 -24.04 -3.83
N ASP A 7 5.85 -24.19 -4.13
CA ASP A 7 6.89 -24.44 -3.13
C ASP A 7 7.57 -23.16 -2.63
N ALA A 8 7.22 -22.01 -3.21
CA ALA A 8 7.73 -20.73 -2.73
C ALA A 8 7.04 -20.35 -1.41
N ILE A 9 7.79 -19.66 -0.54
CA ILE A 9 7.21 -19.05 0.67
C ILE A 9 6.07 -18.14 0.23
N HIS A 10 4.90 -18.33 0.84
CA HIS A 10 3.74 -17.52 0.53
C HIS A 10 4.04 -16.04 0.83
N LEU A 11 3.56 -15.12 -0.01
CA LEU A 11 3.87 -13.68 0.09
C LEU A 11 3.61 -13.14 1.49
N ARG A 12 2.49 -13.53 2.11
CA ARG A 12 2.14 -13.19 3.50
C ARG A 12 3.16 -13.59 4.58
N ASP A 13 4.06 -14.52 4.28
CA ASP A 13 5.04 -15.07 5.23
C ASP A 13 6.48 -14.63 4.92
N LEU A 14 6.71 -13.87 3.84
CA LEU A 14 8.03 -13.35 3.43
C LEU A 14 8.64 -12.24 4.33
N GLY A 15 7.91 -11.76 5.33
CA GLY A 15 8.38 -10.70 6.23
C GLY A 15 8.54 -9.34 5.52
N ASP A 16 9.66 -8.66 5.73
CA ASP A 16 9.88 -7.30 5.25
C ASP A 16 9.96 -7.19 3.71
N HIS A 17 10.25 -8.30 3.02
CA HIS A 17 10.27 -8.38 1.56
C HIS A 17 8.86 -8.34 0.93
N GLN A 18 7.82 -8.14 1.75
CA GLN A 18 6.45 -7.91 1.29
C GLN A 18 6.21 -6.49 0.76
N TYR A 19 7.05 -5.51 1.13
CA TYR A 19 6.95 -4.15 0.59
C TYR A 19 7.39 -4.15 -0.87
N PHE A 20 6.41 -4.13 -1.76
CA PHE A 20 6.64 -4.33 -3.19
C PHE A 20 6.86 -3.01 -3.94
N GLY A 21 6.24 -1.92 -3.47
CA GLY A 21 6.39 -0.64 -4.13
C GLY A 21 5.72 0.53 -3.43
N TYR A 22 6.05 1.71 -3.95
CA TYR A 22 5.45 2.99 -3.60
C TYR A 22 4.68 3.51 -4.81
N LEU A 23 3.42 3.88 -4.60
CA LEU A 23 2.54 4.42 -5.63
C LEU A 23 2.28 5.89 -5.33
N GLU A 24 2.81 6.76 -6.18
CA GLU A 24 2.46 8.18 -6.14
C GLU A 24 1.09 8.39 -6.80
N VAL A 25 0.22 9.13 -6.11
CA VAL A 25 -1.12 9.46 -6.56
C VAL A 25 -1.36 10.96 -6.47
N ALA A 26 -2.37 11.45 -7.17
CA ALA A 26 -2.76 12.86 -7.08
C ALA A 26 -3.44 13.20 -5.74
N ASP A 27 -4.26 12.29 -5.21
CA ASP A 27 -4.98 12.46 -3.95
C ASP A 27 -4.98 11.15 -3.15
N VAL A 28 -4.38 11.20 -1.97
CA VAL A 28 -4.23 10.07 -1.05
C VAL A 28 -5.53 9.75 -0.33
N ASP A 29 -6.29 10.77 0.07
CA ASP A 29 -7.53 10.59 0.81
C ASP A 29 -8.62 10.03 -0.11
N GLU A 30 -8.71 10.51 -1.37
CA GLU A 30 -9.61 9.93 -2.37
C GLU A 30 -9.26 8.46 -2.65
N CYS A 31 -7.97 8.16 -2.86
CA CYS A 31 -7.51 6.80 -3.12
C CYS A 31 -7.82 5.87 -1.93
N HIS A 32 -7.56 6.33 -0.70
CA HIS A 32 -7.84 5.60 0.53
C HIS A 32 -9.34 5.35 0.75
N ALA A 33 -10.19 6.37 0.55
CA ALA A 33 -11.64 6.23 0.68
C ALA A 33 -12.16 5.19 -0.32
N ARG A 34 -11.67 5.25 -1.56
CA ARG A 34 -12.03 4.31 -2.62
C ARG A 34 -11.54 2.89 -2.34
N ALA A 35 -10.35 2.72 -1.77
CA ALA A 35 -9.83 1.42 -1.36
C ALA A 35 -10.65 0.82 -0.21
N THR A 36 -10.93 1.63 0.83
CA THR A 36 -11.75 1.25 1.98
C THR A 36 -13.16 0.85 1.57
N ALA A 37 -13.81 1.62 0.70
CA ALA A 37 -15.16 1.32 0.19
C ALA A 37 -15.23 -0.02 -0.57
N ARG A 38 -14.10 -0.53 -1.06
CA ARG A 38 -13.98 -1.83 -1.74
C ARG A 38 -13.47 -2.95 -0.84
N GLY A 39 -13.34 -2.70 0.47
CA GLY A 39 -12.91 -3.71 1.44
C GLY A 39 -11.42 -4.05 1.36
N ALA A 40 -10.57 -3.13 0.88
CA ALA A 40 -9.13 -3.33 0.90
C ALA A 40 -8.60 -3.46 2.34
N ASP A 41 -7.57 -4.27 2.55
CA ASP A 41 -6.87 -4.40 3.83
C ASP A 41 -5.94 -3.18 4.02
N ILE A 42 -6.41 -2.19 4.79
CA ILE A 42 -5.67 -0.97 5.11
C ILE A 42 -4.76 -1.22 6.31
N LEU A 43 -3.45 -1.06 6.10
CA LEU A 43 -2.43 -1.28 7.13
C LEU A 43 -2.41 -0.14 8.16
N PHE A 44 -2.58 1.09 7.69
CA PHE A 44 -2.74 2.29 8.52
C PHE A 44 -3.42 3.38 7.67
N ALA A 45 -4.20 4.25 8.32
CA ALA A 45 -4.91 5.35 7.66
C ALA A 45 -3.95 6.44 7.14
N PRO A 46 -4.37 7.28 6.18
CA PRO A 46 -3.58 8.41 5.69
C PRO A 46 -3.03 9.30 6.80
N ALA A 47 -1.72 9.50 6.80
CA ALA A 47 -1.03 10.37 7.74
C ALA A 47 0.09 11.15 7.05
N ASP A 48 0.29 12.37 7.51
CA ASP A 48 1.38 13.23 7.07
C ASP A 48 2.70 12.73 7.67
N ARG A 49 3.76 12.78 6.89
CA ARG A 49 5.08 12.25 7.22
C ARG A 49 6.11 13.37 7.25
N PRO A 50 7.15 13.27 8.10
CA PRO A 50 8.15 14.34 8.27
C PRO A 50 8.98 14.62 7.01
N TRP A 51 8.91 13.76 5.99
CA TRP A 51 9.54 13.94 4.68
C TRP A 51 8.61 14.61 3.64
N GLY A 52 7.51 15.24 4.07
CA GLY A 52 6.67 16.05 3.20
C GLY A 52 5.66 15.28 2.35
N MET A 53 5.29 14.06 2.77
CA MET A 53 4.32 13.22 2.07
C MET A 53 3.13 12.91 2.98
N ARG A 54 1.95 12.78 2.39
CA ARG A 54 0.78 12.14 3.01
C ARG A 54 0.69 10.71 2.49
N GLU A 55 0.57 9.72 3.37
CA GLU A 55 0.70 8.32 2.96
C GLU A 55 -0.23 7.37 3.73
N PHE A 56 -0.68 6.30 3.07
CA PHE A 56 -1.30 5.13 3.69
C PHE A 56 -0.69 3.83 3.17
N GLY A 57 -0.86 2.75 3.93
CA GLY A 57 -0.42 1.41 3.54
C GLY A 57 -1.60 0.51 3.21
N VAL A 58 -1.47 -0.30 2.17
CA VAL A 58 -2.49 -1.28 1.76
C VAL A 58 -1.86 -2.66 1.52
N ARG A 59 -2.57 -3.71 1.91
CA ARG A 59 -2.21 -5.10 1.60
C ARG A 59 -3.12 -5.66 0.52
N THR A 60 -2.50 -6.29 -0.48
CA THR A 60 -3.20 -7.05 -1.51
C THR A 60 -3.67 -8.42 -0.97
N PRO A 61 -4.66 -9.08 -1.59
CA PRO A 61 -5.13 -10.40 -1.15
C PRO A 61 -4.02 -11.45 -1.02
N ASP A 62 -3.03 -11.42 -1.93
CA ASP A 62 -1.91 -12.37 -1.91
C ASP A 62 -0.89 -12.06 -0.80
N GLY A 63 -0.84 -10.81 -0.32
CA GLY A 63 -0.03 -10.42 0.84
C GLY A 63 1.02 -9.36 0.57
N HIS A 64 1.20 -8.90 -0.68
CA HIS A 64 2.06 -7.75 -0.96
C HIS A 64 1.55 -6.50 -0.27
N ARG A 65 2.48 -5.68 0.21
CA ARG A 65 2.24 -4.38 0.82
C ARG A 65 2.69 -3.29 -0.15
N PHE A 66 1.81 -2.34 -0.36
CA PHE A 66 2.10 -1.12 -1.11
C PHE A 66 1.98 0.07 -0.18
N MET A 67 2.88 1.03 -0.38
CA MET A 67 2.74 2.38 0.14
C MET A 67 2.08 3.22 -0.94
N VAL A 68 1.10 4.04 -0.57
CA VAL A 68 0.45 4.97 -1.47
C VAL A 68 0.60 6.36 -0.88
N GLY A 69 1.09 7.31 -1.68
CA GLY A 69 1.39 8.64 -1.18
C GLY A 69 1.27 9.75 -2.21
N ALA A 70 1.21 10.98 -1.69
CA ALA A 70 1.22 12.21 -2.46
C ALA A 70 2.05 13.24 -1.70
N ALA A 71 2.72 14.12 -2.44
CA ALA A 71 3.41 15.26 -1.86
C ALA A 71 2.42 16.18 -1.16
N LEU A 72 2.76 16.61 0.05
CA LEU A 72 2.05 17.69 0.71
C LEU A 72 2.27 18.97 -0.11
N ALA A 73 1.22 19.79 -0.25
CA ALA A 73 1.37 21.09 -0.88
C ALA A 73 2.46 21.89 -0.14
N ALA A 74 3.39 22.48 -0.90
CA ALA A 74 4.35 23.42 -0.33
C ALA A 74 3.56 24.62 0.22
N GLY A 75 3.70 24.86 1.52
CA GLY A 75 3.15 26.04 2.20
C GLY A 75 3.91 27.31 1.87
#